data_AF-A0A9D9DRB5-F1
#
_entry.id   AF-A0A9D9DRB5-F1
#
_cell.length_a   1.000
_cell.length_b   1.000
_cell.length_c   1.000
_cell.angle_alpha   90.00
_cell.angle_beta   90.00
_cell.angle_gamma   90.00
#
_symmetry.space_group_name_H-M   'P 1'
#
loop_
_entity.id
_entity.type
_entity.pdbx_description
1 polymer ?
#
loop_
_entity_poly.entity_id
_entity_poly.type
_entity_poly.pdbx_seq_one_letter_code
_entity_poly.pdbx_strand_id
1 'polypeptide(L)'
;MKFDEKDLLLAQKEGIISADVFTKLIDFLSGLQKDKQSKQTPATSSESHTKVKFTLENFLYYFGAFVIIDTMGWYMANVYNTFGHAGMFVLSVIYFILFTVVGNFLWKKNKTTPGGLLYVCAVSIIPLAVWSFENMTGLMPAKYDSYSGFHIWVRSGYIFMELATILGGCIFLKFRKFPLLTLPICYALWYLSMDIVPLCLGSVQAPTWGMRNFSTVVFSLVMLGAAMRFDGKTKGDYSGWLYIFGSTMLWGAIISIIWQFNGFNEVNYLIFALFSLAYMFVSIIIKRKVFMVWGAIGFFAYLSHLAYAVFKDSPIFPLVLVIIGLAIIFAGIYYAKNCDTIEQKLRNLIIK
;
A
#
# COMPACT_ATOMS: atom_id res chain seq x y z
N MET A 1 -23.40 48.84 -5.47
CA MET A 1 -24.20 48.77 -6.71
C MET A 1 -23.94 47.43 -7.38
N LYS A 2 -24.99 46.70 -7.76
CA LYS A 2 -24.86 45.52 -8.62
C LYS A 2 -25.06 46.02 -10.05
N PHE A 3 -24.02 45.93 -10.87
CA PHE A 3 -24.11 46.21 -12.30
C PHE A 3 -24.27 44.88 -13.03
N ASP A 4 -25.19 44.81 -13.99
CA ASP A 4 -25.40 43.65 -14.83
C ASP A 4 -25.02 43.91 -16.30
N GLU A 5 -25.09 42.87 -17.12
CA GLU A 5 -24.80 42.96 -18.56
C GLU A 5 -25.71 43.94 -19.29
N LYS A 6 -26.95 44.14 -18.81
CA LYS A 6 -27.92 45.06 -19.42
C LYS A 6 -27.53 46.52 -19.13
N ASP A 7 -27.00 46.80 -17.96
CA ASP A 7 -26.48 48.14 -17.61
C ASP A 7 -25.30 48.53 -18.51
N LEU A 8 -24.42 47.58 -18.82
CA LEU A 8 -23.28 47.80 -19.72
C LEU A 8 -23.72 47.99 -21.18
N LEU A 9 -24.74 47.25 -21.60
CA LEU A 9 -25.32 47.38 -22.94
C LEU A 9 -26.05 48.72 -23.10
N LEU A 10 -26.71 49.21 -22.04
CA LEU A 10 -27.29 50.55 -21.99
C LEU A 10 -26.21 51.64 -22.10
N ALA A 11 -25.12 51.50 -21.35
CA ALA A 11 -23.99 52.43 -21.42
C ALA A 11 -23.31 52.46 -22.81
N GLN A 12 -23.28 51.32 -23.51
CA GLN A 12 -22.80 51.25 -24.89
C GLN A 12 -23.76 51.99 -25.85
N LYS A 13 -25.08 51.79 -25.69
CA LYS A 13 -26.10 52.46 -26.52
C LYS A 13 -26.13 53.98 -26.34
N GLU A 14 -25.87 54.45 -25.12
CA GLU A 14 -25.73 55.87 -24.79
C GLU A 14 -24.36 56.46 -25.21
N GLY A 15 -23.48 55.65 -25.82
CA GLY A 15 -22.17 56.11 -26.30
C GLY A 15 -21.14 56.40 -25.20
N ILE A 16 -21.42 56.01 -23.94
CA ILE A 16 -20.54 56.21 -22.79
C ILE A 16 -19.31 55.29 -22.90
N ILE A 17 -19.49 54.10 -23.47
CA ILE A 17 -18.40 53.14 -23.75
C ILE A 17 -18.41 52.71 -25.21
N SER A 18 -17.22 52.50 -25.79
CA SER A 18 -17.08 52.01 -27.16
C SER A 18 -17.39 50.51 -27.25
N ALA A 19 -17.72 50.02 -28.45
CA ALA A 19 -18.02 48.61 -28.68
C ALA A 19 -16.83 47.68 -28.31
N ASP A 20 -15.59 48.11 -28.56
CA ASP A 20 -14.38 47.36 -28.18
C ASP A 20 -14.21 47.25 -26.66
N VAL A 21 -14.52 48.33 -25.92
CA VAL A 21 -14.46 48.34 -24.46
C VAL A 21 -15.57 47.48 -23.86
N PHE A 22 -16.77 47.49 -24.45
CA PHE A 22 -17.88 46.62 -24.04
C PHE A 22 -17.48 45.14 -24.10
N THR A 23 -16.94 44.67 -25.24
CA THR A 23 -16.51 43.27 -25.39
C THR A 23 -15.44 42.89 -24.37
N LYS A 24 -14.42 43.74 -24.19
CA LYS A 24 -13.35 43.51 -23.19
C LYS A 24 -13.88 43.46 -21.76
N LEU A 25 -14.87 44.29 -21.42
CA LEU A 25 -15.49 44.29 -20.09
C LEU A 25 -16.30 43.01 -19.85
N ILE A 26 -17.07 42.57 -20.85
CA ILE A 26 -17.85 41.34 -20.76
C ILE A 26 -16.93 40.13 -20.58
N ASP A 27 -15.84 40.04 -21.33
CA ASP A 27 -14.84 38.96 -21.18
C ASP A 27 -14.19 38.97 -19.79
N PHE A 28 -13.81 40.16 -19.29
CA PHE A 28 -13.24 40.32 -17.96
C PHE A 28 -14.22 39.91 -16.84
N LEU A 29 -15.48 40.35 -16.93
CA LEU A 29 -16.53 40.03 -15.95
C LEU A 29 -16.91 38.54 -15.98
N SER A 30 -16.94 37.94 -17.18
CA SER A 30 -17.14 36.50 -17.37
C SER A 30 -16.01 35.69 -16.75
N GLY A 31 -14.76 36.16 -16.88
CA GLY A 31 -13.60 35.58 -16.19
C GLY A 31 -13.71 35.65 -14.67
N LEU A 32 -14.13 36.80 -14.13
CA LEU A 32 -14.35 36.97 -12.69
C LEU A 32 -15.49 36.10 -12.14
N GLN A 33 -16.55 35.86 -12.92
CA GLN A 33 -17.63 34.95 -12.54
C GLN A 33 -17.15 33.49 -12.50
N LYS A 34 -16.33 33.06 -13.47
CA LYS A 34 -15.71 31.71 -13.44
C LYS A 34 -14.81 31.53 -12.21
N ASP A 35 -14.01 32.55 -11.86
CA ASP A 35 -13.15 32.51 -10.68
C ASP A 35 -13.93 32.57 -9.35
N LYS A 36 -15.06 33.29 -9.30
CA LYS A 36 -15.96 33.27 -8.14
C LYS A 36 -16.73 31.95 -8.02
N GLN A 37 -17.19 31.35 -9.12
CA GLN A 37 -17.80 30.01 -9.11
C GLN A 37 -16.81 28.92 -8.68
N SER A 38 -15.53 29.07 -9.02
CA SER A 38 -14.42 28.23 -8.53
C SER A 38 -14.19 28.37 -7.01
N LYS A 39 -14.42 29.56 -6.43
CA LYS A 39 -14.21 29.83 -4.99
C LYS A 39 -15.45 29.68 -4.10
N GLN A 40 -16.68 29.67 -4.63
CA GLN A 40 -17.93 29.71 -3.85
C GLN A 40 -18.92 28.56 -4.06
N THR A 41 -18.66 27.59 -4.93
CA THR A 41 -19.59 26.45 -5.10
C THR A 41 -19.17 25.26 -4.21
N PRO A 42 -20.01 24.78 -3.27
CA PRO A 42 -19.84 23.46 -2.68
C PRO A 42 -20.03 22.43 -3.80
N ALA A 43 -19.05 21.56 -4.00
CA ALA A 43 -19.01 20.60 -5.10
C ALA A 43 -20.30 19.76 -5.20
N THR A 44 -21.17 20.08 -6.15
CA THR A 44 -22.26 19.21 -6.58
C THR A 44 -21.71 18.26 -7.65
N SER A 45 -21.55 17.00 -7.25
CA SER A 45 -21.53 15.78 -8.07
C SER A 45 -21.31 15.94 -9.58
N SER A 46 -20.04 15.99 -9.98
CA SER A 46 -19.59 15.27 -11.16
C SER A 46 -18.75 14.09 -10.67
N GLU A 47 -19.10 12.88 -11.12
CA GLU A 47 -18.34 11.66 -10.88
C GLU A 47 -16.95 11.78 -11.53
N SER A 48 -16.06 12.47 -10.84
CA SER A 48 -14.63 12.46 -11.09
C SER A 48 -13.99 12.01 -9.80
N HIS A 49 -13.18 10.96 -9.89
CA HIS A 49 -12.42 10.38 -8.79
C HIS A 49 -11.89 11.51 -7.90
N THR A 50 -12.48 11.68 -6.72
CA THR A 50 -12.07 12.70 -5.76
C THR A 50 -10.68 12.30 -5.27
N LYS A 51 -9.67 12.82 -5.94
CA LYS A 51 -8.28 12.75 -5.51
C LYS A 51 -8.26 13.42 -4.15
N VAL A 52 -8.22 12.63 -3.07
CA VAL A 52 -8.14 13.13 -1.71
C VAL A 52 -6.94 14.09 -1.68
N LYS A 53 -7.21 15.39 -1.61
CA LYS A 53 -6.14 16.39 -1.54
C LYS A 53 -5.39 16.11 -0.25
N PHE A 54 -4.07 15.98 -0.34
CA PHE A 54 -3.20 15.85 0.82
C PHE A 54 -3.27 17.18 1.59
N THR A 55 -4.04 17.20 2.66
CA THR A 55 -4.22 18.35 3.55
C THR A 55 -3.40 18.15 4.82
N LEU A 56 -3.00 19.24 5.47
CA LEU A 56 -2.35 19.19 6.78
C LEU A 56 -3.21 18.43 7.81
N GLU A 57 -4.54 18.60 7.76
CA GLU A 57 -5.48 17.86 8.60
C GLU A 57 -5.35 16.34 8.40
N ASN A 58 -5.39 15.86 7.15
CA ASN A 58 -5.24 14.43 6.87
C ASN A 58 -3.85 13.95 7.33
N PHE A 59 -2.79 14.70 7.04
CA PHE A 59 -1.45 14.37 7.50
C PHE A 59 -1.40 14.18 9.03
N LEU A 60 -1.95 15.12 9.80
CA LEU A 60 -1.98 15.02 11.27
C LEU A 60 -2.75 13.80 11.76
N TYR A 61 -3.88 13.46 11.12
CA TYR A 61 -4.62 12.25 11.48
C TYR A 61 -3.83 10.98 11.22
N TYR A 62 -3.27 10.81 10.02
CA TYR A 62 -2.48 9.63 9.67
C TYR A 62 -1.19 9.54 10.49
N PHE A 63 -0.52 10.67 10.74
CA PHE A 63 0.69 10.72 11.55
C PHE A 63 0.38 10.38 13.02
N GLY A 64 -0.70 10.91 13.59
CA GLY A 64 -1.13 10.56 14.95
C GLY A 64 -1.46 9.07 15.08
N ALA A 65 -2.18 8.49 14.12
CA ALA A 65 -2.46 7.06 14.09
C ALA A 65 -1.18 6.21 13.95
N PHE A 66 -0.23 6.67 13.13
CA PHE A 66 1.08 6.03 13.00
C PHE A 66 1.85 6.06 14.31
N VAL A 67 1.92 7.21 15.00
CA VAL A 67 2.57 7.33 16.31
C VAL A 67 1.92 6.40 17.33
N ILE A 68 0.59 6.27 17.33
CA ILE A 68 -0.12 5.32 18.21
C ILE A 68 0.32 3.89 17.91
N ILE A 69 0.26 3.46 16.63
CA ILE A 69 0.61 2.09 16.25
C ILE A 69 2.08 1.78 16.56
N ASP A 70 2.99 2.71 16.25
CA ASP A 70 4.42 2.60 16.55
C ASP A 70 4.68 2.52 18.05
N THR A 71 4.03 3.39 18.83
CA THR A 71 4.08 3.34 20.29
C THR A 71 3.60 1.98 20.79
N MET A 72 2.49 1.44 20.29
CA MET A 72 2.02 0.12 20.72
C MET A 72 3.02 -1.00 20.39
N GLY A 73 3.76 -0.89 19.27
CA GLY A 73 4.83 -1.82 18.92
C GLY A 73 6.04 -1.72 19.86
N TRP A 74 6.49 -0.50 20.16
CA TRP A 74 7.70 -0.25 20.96
C TRP A 74 7.49 -0.32 22.47
N TYR A 75 6.37 0.22 22.96
CA TYR A 75 5.94 0.20 24.37
C TYR A 75 5.93 -1.21 24.96
N MET A 76 5.68 -2.21 24.10
CA MET A 76 5.58 -3.62 24.47
C MET A 76 6.91 -4.28 24.85
N ALA A 77 8.06 -3.74 24.39
CA ALA A 77 9.38 -4.26 24.77
C ALA A 77 9.85 -3.78 26.15
N ASN A 78 9.40 -2.60 26.59
CA ASN A 78 9.97 -1.92 27.76
C ASN A 78 9.03 -1.90 28.98
N VAL A 79 7.71 -1.90 28.77
CA VAL A 79 6.73 -1.70 29.85
C VAL A 79 6.29 -3.03 30.50
N TYR A 80 6.50 -4.15 29.81
CA TYR A 80 6.25 -5.50 30.35
C TYR A 80 6.91 -5.70 31.72
N ASN A 81 8.17 -5.28 31.88
CA ASN A 81 8.93 -5.42 33.13
C ASN A 81 8.28 -4.71 34.33
N THR A 82 7.35 -3.78 34.08
CA THR A 82 6.67 -2.99 35.12
C THR A 82 5.29 -3.55 35.46
N PHE A 83 4.50 -3.98 34.47
CA PHE A 83 3.08 -4.33 34.66
C PHE A 83 2.76 -5.83 34.57
N GLY A 84 3.71 -6.65 34.09
CA GLY A 84 3.50 -8.08 33.83
C GLY A 84 2.40 -8.35 32.79
N HIS A 85 2.10 -9.63 32.53
CA HIS A 85 1.12 -10.00 31.51
C HIS A 85 -0.32 -9.53 31.84
N ALA A 86 -0.71 -9.56 33.12
CA ALA A 86 -2.05 -9.15 33.54
C ALA A 86 -2.30 -7.64 33.35
N GLY A 87 -1.34 -6.80 33.74
CA GLY A 87 -1.46 -5.35 33.54
C GLY A 87 -1.48 -4.98 32.05
N MET A 88 -0.67 -5.68 31.24
CA MET A 88 -0.69 -5.49 29.78
C MET A 88 -2.04 -5.87 29.18
N PHE A 89 -2.62 -7.01 29.56
CA PHE A 89 -3.95 -7.43 29.08
C PHE A 89 -5.03 -6.38 29.37
N VAL A 90 -5.11 -5.91 30.61
CA VAL A 90 -6.10 -4.89 31.03
C VAL A 90 -5.91 -3.61 30.23
N LEU A 91 -4.67 -3.16 30.07
CA LEU A 91 -4.37 -1.94 29.32
C LEU A 91 -4.76 -2.06 27.84
N SER A 92 -4.51 -3.21 27.22
CA SER A 92 -4.92 -3.49 25.84
C SER A 92 -6.43 -3.48 25.67
N VAL A 93 -7.18 -4.07 26.60
CA VAL A 93 -8.64 -4.05 26.58
C VAL A 93 -9.15 -2.61 26.73
N ILE A 94 -8.57 -1.82 27.64
CA ILE A 94 -8.93 -0.41 27.81
C ILE A 94 -8.70 0.38 26.51
N TYR A 95 -7.53 0.25 25.90
CA TYR A 95 -7.24 0.96 24.64
C TYR A 95 -8.12 0.48 23.49
N PHE A 96 -8.38 -0.82 23.38
CA PHE A 96 -9.28 -1.37 22.37
C PHE A 96 -10.70 -0.77 22.50
N ILE A 97 -11.24 -0.73 23.72
CA ILE A 97 -12.55 -0.13 24.00
C ILE A 97 -12.51 1.36 23.67
N LEU A 98 -11.50 2.09 24.15
CA LEU A 98 -11.36 3.53 23.94
C LEU A 98 -11.35 3.87 22.44
N PHE A 99 -10.48 3.23 21.65
CA PHE A 99 -10.39 3.47 20.22
C PHE A 99 -11.66 3.07 19.48
N THR A 100 -12.30 1.97 19.87
CA THR A 100 -13.58 1.55 19.27
C THR A 100 -14.71 2.54 19.57
N VAL A 101 -14.83 3.00 20.82
CA VAL A 101 -15.88 3.93 21.26
C VAL A 101 -15.67 5.31 20.63
N VAL A 102 -14.47 5.87 20.73
CA VAL A 102 -14.14 7.18 20.17
C VAL A 102 -14.21 7.12 18.63
N GLY A 103 -13.70 6.04 18.03
CA GLY A 103 -13.80 5.80 16.59
C GLY A 103 -15.26 5.77 16.12
N ASN A 104 -16.13 5.08 16.85
CA ASN A 104 -17.57 5.03 16.56
C ASN A 104 -18.28 6.37 16.77
N PHE A 105 -17.90 7.13 17.79
CA PHE A 105 -18.40 8.48 18.00
C PHE A 105 -18.06 9.40 16.81
N LEU A 106 -16.80 9.42 16.38
CA LEU A 106 -16.36 10.21 15.22
C LEU A 106 -17.02 9.74 13.92
N TRP A 107 -17.13 8.42 13.73
CA TRP A 107 -17.76 7.84 12.55
C TRP A 107 -19.23 8.27 12.43
N LYS A 108 -19.99 8.25 13.55
CA LYS A 108 -21.39 8.71 13.58
C LYS A 108 -21.52 10.21 13.32
N LYS A 109 -20.47 11.01 13.56
CA LYS A 109 -20.41 12.45 13.26
C LYS A 109 -19.90 12.75 11.84
N ASN A 110 -19.90 11.77 10.93
CA ASN A 110 -19.39 11.88 9.55
C ASN A 110 -17.89 12.20 9.44
N LYS A 111 -17.12 12.06 10.52
CA LYS A 111 -15.65 12.18 10.53
C LYS A 111 -15.03 10.81 10.27
N THR A 112 -15.22 10.30 9.05
CA THR A 112 -14.87 8.91 8.67
C THR A 112 -13.37 8.63 8.65
N THR A 113 -12.52 9.59 8.26
CA THR A 113 -11.06 9.41 8.25
C THR A 113 -10.49 9.18 9.66
N PRO A 114 -10.63 10.10 10.63
CA PRO A 114 -10.09 9.88 11.98
C PRO A 114 -10.81 8.73 12.71
N GLY A 115 -12.12 8.54 12.50
CA GLY A 115 -12.84 7.40 13.07
C GLY A 115 -12.34 6.06 12.52
N GLY A 116 -12.08 5.99 11.21
CA GLY A 116 -11.49 4.83 10.54
C GLY A 116 -10.09 4.51 11.04
N LEU A 117 -9.27 5.54 11.25
CA LEU A 117 -7.92 5.38 11.81
C LEU A 117 -7.94 4.81 13.23
N LEU A 118 -8.85 5.26 14.09
CA LEU A 118 -9.00 4.67 15.42
C LEU A 118 -9.43 3.20 15.37
N TYR A 119 -10.26 2.80 14.40
CA TYR A 119 -10.54 1.37 14.19
C TYR A 119 -9.30 0.59 13.76
N VAL A 120 -8.42 1.16 12.94
CA VAL A 120 -7.13 0.54 12.60
C VAL A 120 -6.29 0.37 13.86
N CYS A 121 -6.16 1.41 14.69
CA CYS A 121 -5.46 1.33 15.97
C CYS A 121 -6.06 0.27 16.91
N ALA A 122 -7.39 0.14 16.95
CA ALA A 122 -8.07 -0.89 17.74
C ALA A 122 -7.70 -2.30 17.26
N VAL A 123 -7.74 -2.55 15.95
CA VAL A 123 -7.34 -3.86 15.38
C VAL A 123 -5.86 -4.15 15.64
N SER A 124 -4.99 -3.14 15.56
CA SER A 124 -3.55 -3.27 15.86
C SER A 124 -3.24 -3.62 17.33
N ILE A 125 -4.18 -3.46 18.26
CA ILE A 125 -4.02 -3.86 19.68
C ILE A 125 -4.37 -5.33 19.91
N ILE A 126 -5.19 -5.93 19.05
CA ILE A 126 -5.66 -7.31 19.21
C ILE A 126 -4.51 -8.32 19.44
N PRO A 127 -3.40 -8.30 18.67
CA PRO A 127 -2.30 -9.24 18.91
C PRO A 127 -1.78 -9.15 20.35
N LEU A 128 -1.60 -7.93 20.88
CA LEU A 128 -1.09 -7.69 22.22
C LEU A 128 -2.09 -8.18 23.30
N ALA A 129 -3.38 -7.97 23.11
CA ALA A 129 -4.40 -8.48 24.03
C ALA A 129 -4.36 -10.01 24.08
N VAL A 130 -4.28 -10.67 22.92
CA VAL A 130 -4.20 -12.13 22.83
C VAL A 130 -2.91 -12.65 23.44
N TRP A 131 -1.76 -12.07 23.08
CA TRP A 131 -0.45 -12.44 23.66
C TRP A 131 -0.48 -12.37 25.19
N SER A 132 -0.98 -11.28 25.75
CA SER A 132 -1.04 -11.10 27.21
C SER A 132 -1.93 -12.16 27.86
N PHE A 133 -3.07 -12.48 27.24
CA PHE A 133 -3.99 -13.50 27.70
C PHE A 133 -3.40 -14.91 27.64
N GLU A 134 -2.70 -15.26 26.56
CA GLU A 134 -2.05 -16.57 26.37
C GLU A 134 -0.97 -16.83 27.43
N ASN A 135 -0.19 -15.79 27.76
CA ASN A 135 0.82 -15.89 28.82
C ASN A 135 0.17 -15.99 30.21
N MET A 136 -0.91 -15.26 30.48
CA MET A 136 -1.64 -15.36 31.76
C MET A 136 -2.24 -16.75 32.00
N THR A 137 -2.72 -17.38 30.94
CA THR A 137 -3.41 -18.69 31.00
C THR A 137 -2.45 -19.87 30.90
N GLY A 138 -1.16 -19.61 30.68
CA GLY A 138 -0.15 -20.66 30.46
C GLY A 138 -0.34 -21.44 29.16
N LEU A 139 -1.16 -20.94 28.23
CA LEU A 139 -1.30 -21.48 26.87
C LEU A 139 -0.01 -21.29 26.07
N MET A 140 0.75 -20.25 26.39
CA MET A 140 2.06 -19.97 25.83
C MET A 140 3.11 -20.94 26.40
N PRO A 141 3.89 -21.66 25.57
CA PRO A 141 4.91 -22.57 26.11
C PRO A 141 6.06 -21.82 26.83
N ALA A 142 6.60 -22.38 27.91
CA ALA A 142 7.49 -21.72 28.89
C ALA A 142 8.88 -21.22 28.40
N LYS A 143 9.14 -21.15 27.10
CA LYS A 143 10.41 -20.61 26.51
C LYS A 143 10.21 -19.26 25.79
N TYR A 144 9.10 -18.55 26.04
CA TYR A 144 8.62 -17.42 25.22
C TYR A 144 8.43 -16.09 25.98
N ASP A 145 9.13 -15.89 27.10
CA ASP A 145 8.89 -14.80 28.06
C ASP A 145 9.26 -13.37 27.60
N SER A 146 9.78 -13.17 26.38
CA SER A 146 10.13 -11.82 25.89
C SER A 146 9.48 -11.49 24.53
N TYR A 147 8.63 -10.47 24.53
CA TYR A 147 8.00 -9.93 23.32
C TYR A 147 9.00 -9.29 22.35
N SER A 148 10.17 -8.82 22.80
CA SER A 148 11.18 -8.24 21.89
C SER A 148 11.75 -9.27 20.90
N GLY A 149 11.55 -10.57 21.16
CA GLY A 149 11.86 -11.66 20.22
C GLY A 149 10.85 -11.83 19.09
N PHE A 150 9.73 -11.10 19.09
CA PHE A 150 8.63 -11.17 18.12
C PHE A 150 9.10 -11.00 16.66
N HIS A 151 10.14 -10.19 16.42
CA HIS A 151 10.67 -9.95 15.07
C HIS A 151 11.84 -10.88 14.67
N ILE A 152 12.34 -11.72 15.58
CA ILE A 152 13.60 -12.46 15.37
C ILE A 152 13.40 -13.99 15.43
N TRP A 153 12.35 -14.50 16.07
CA TRP A 153 12.14 -15.94 16.23
C TRP A 153 10.72 -16.41 15.86
N VAL A 154 10.57 -16.82 14.59
CA VAL A 154 9.37 -17.49 14.06
C VAL A 154 9.18 -18.85 14.76
N ARG A 155 8.20 -18.96 15.66
CA ARG A 155 7.86 -20.18 16.41
C ARG A 155 6.35 -20.24 16.63
N SER A 156 5.76 -21.41 16.44
CA SER A 156 4.31 -21.70 16.31
C SER A 156 3.36 -21.31 17.46
N GLY A 157 3.83 -20.60 18.50
CA GLY A 157 2.99 -20.17 19.62
C GLY A 157 2.10 -18.94 19.34
N TYR A 158 2.33 -18.22 18.24
CA TYR A 158 1.73 -16.90 18.01
C TYR A 158 0.53 -16.89 17.04
N ILE A 159 0.07 -18.07 16.60
CA ILE A 159 -0.99 -18.18 15.58
C ILE A 159 -2.33 -17.60 16.04
N PHE A 160 -2.65 -17.72 17.32
CA PHE A 160 -3.90 -17.17 17.85
C PHE A 160 -3.92 -15.64 17.76
N MET A 161 -2.78 -14.97 17.94
CA MET A 161 -2.67 -13.52 17.79
C MET A 161 -2.99 -13.09 16.35
N GLU A 162 -2.42 -13.79 15.38
CA GLU A 162 -2.58 -13.50 13.96
C GLU A 162 -4.02 -13.75 13.52
N LEU A 163 -4.58 -14.91 13.88
CA LEU A 163 -5.97 -15.27 13.59
C LEU A 163 -6.95 -14.30 14.22
N ALA A 164 -6.77 -13.94 15.50
CA ALA A 164 -7.64 -12.96 16.16
C ALA A 164 -7.57 -11.59 15.49
N THR A 165 -6.40 -11.17 15.02
CA THR A 165 -6.22 -9.89 14.32
C THR A 165 -6.88 -9.91 12.95
N ILE A 166 -6.74 -11.00 12.19
CA ILE A 166 -7.42 -11.19 10.91
C ILE A 166 -8.94 -11.19 11.10
N LEU A 167 -9.45 -11.95 12.08
CA LEU A 167 -10.87 -12.02 12.40
C LEU A 167 -11.40 -10.66 12.84
N GLY A 168 -10.71 -9.99 13.76
CA GLY A 168 -11.05 -8.64 14.23
C GLY A 168 -11.08 -7.63 13.10
N GLY A 169 -10.03 -7.58 12.27
CA GLY A 169 -9.98 -6.73 11.09
C GLY A 169 -11.12 -6.99 10.11
N CYS A 170 -11.44 -8.25 9.82
CA CYS A 170 -12.56 -8.65 8.97
C CYS A 170 -13.91 -8.21 9.55
N ILE A 171 -14.11 -8.35 10.86
CA ILE A 171 -15.30 -7.89 11.57
C ILE A 171 -15.45 -6.37 11.42
N PHE A 172 -14.39 -5.62 11.70
CA PHE A 172 -14.40 -4.17 11.55
C PHE A 172 -14.66 -3.75 10.10
N LEU A 173 -14.03 -4.40 9.11
CA LEU A 173 -14.28 -4.14 7.69
C LEU A 173 -15.74 -4.39 7.29
N LYS A 174 -16.37 -5.43 7.84
CA LYS A 174 -17.78 -5.75 7.58
C LYS A 174 -18.71 -4.64 8.07
N PHE A 175 -18.43 -4.08 9.24
CA PHE A 175 -19.26 -3.02 9.85
C PHE A 175 -18.88 -1.61 9.40
N ARG A 176 -17.61 -1.38 9.04
CA ARG A 176 -17.01 -0.08 8.77
C ARG A 176 -16.11 -0.21 7.55
N LYS A 177 -16.63 0.28 6.43
CA LYS A 177 -15.96 0.26 5.13
C LYS A 177 -14.84 1.31 5.09
N PHE A 178 -13.71 1.00 5.70
CA PHE A 178 -12.51 1.82 5.69
C PHE A 178 -11.32 1.05 5.10
N PRO A 179 -10.80 1.44 3.91
CA PRO A 179 -9.78 0.66 3.21
C PRO A 179 -8.50 0.38 4.00
N LEU A 180 -8.06 1.30 4.86
CA LEU A 180 -6.82 1.11 5.63
C LEU A 180 -6.91 -0.03 6.66
N LEU A 181 -8.12 -0.50 7.02
CA LEU A 181 -8.28 -1.69 7.87
C LEU A 181 -7.72 -2.97 7.22
N THR A 182 -7.49 -2.98 5.90
CA THR A 182 -6.81 -4.11 5.26
C THR A 182 -5.33 -4.18 5.63
N LEU A 183 -4.69 -3.09 6.09
CA LEU A 183 -3.29 -3.06 6.50
C LEU A 183 -2.98 -4.04 7.64
N PRO A 184 -3.62 -3.95 8.83
CA PRO A 184 -3.30 -4.87 9.93
C PRO A 184 -3.65 -6.33 9.60
N ILE A 185 -4.65 -6.56 8.73
CA ILE A 185 -4.98 -7.91 8.24
C ILE A 185 -3.86 -8.45 7.35
N CYS A 186 -3.36 -7.65 6.42
CA CYS A 186 -2.24 -8.02 5.55
C CYS A 186 -0.96 -8.28 6.35
N TYR A 187 -0.72 -7.46 7.37
CA TYR A 187 0.39 -7.66 8.29
C TYR A 187 0.27 -9.00 9.04
N ALA A 188 -0.88 -9.27 9.65
CA ALA A 188 -1.13 -10.54 10.34
C ALA A 188 -1.04 -11.76 9.40
N LEU A 189 -1.51 -11.64 8.14
CA LEU A 189 -1.37 -12.70 7.12
C LEU A 189 0.09 -12.98 6.75
N TRP A 190 0.94 -11.95 6.74
CA TRP A 190 2.37 -12.15 6.52
C TRP A 190 2.97 -12.95 7.67
N TYR A 191 2.77 -12.55 8.92
CA TYR A 191 3.30 -13.31 10.07
C TYR A 191 2.77 -14.75 10.10
N LEU A 192 1.47 -14.94 9.84
CA LEU A 192 0.85 -16.26 9.77
C LEU A 192 1.52 -17.17 8.74
N SER A 193 1.99 -16.61 7.62
CA SER A 193 2.73 -17.37 6.62
C SER A 193 4.05 -17.96 7.17
N MET A 194 4.68 -17.30 8.15
CA MET A 194 5.90 -17.79 8.79
C MET A 194 5.60 -18.79 9.91
N ASP A 195 4.55 -18.54 10.70
CA ASP A 195 4.22 -19.33 11.90
C ASP A 195 3.40 -20.60 11.62
N ILE A 196 2.77 -20.73 10.45
CA ILE A 196 2.05 -21.95 10.05
C ILE A 196 2.98 -23.10 9.65
N VAL A 197 4.23 -22.79 9.28
CA VAL A 197 5.19 -23.77 8.74
C VAL A 197 5.53 -24.91 9.73
N PRO A 198 5.83 -24.64 11.01
CA PRO A 198 6.07 -25.69 12.00
C PRO A 198 4.83 -26.54 12.32
N LEU A 199 3.61 -26.02 12.11
CA LEU A 199 2.37 -26.75 12.39
C LEU A 199 1.95 -27.69 11.25
N CYS A 200 1.99 -27.21 10.00
CA CYS A 200 1.50 -27.99 8.87
C CYS A 200 2.46 -29.11 8.43
N LEU A 201 3.75 -29.00 8.76
CA LEU A 201 4.79 -29.90 8.24
C LEU A 201 5.41 -30.82 9.29
N GLY A 202 4.75 -30.95 10.46
CA GLY A 202 5.20 -31.77 11.57
C GLY A 202 6.28 -31.08 12.41
N SER A 203 6.48 -31.57 13.63
CA SER A 203 7.36 -31.04 14.67
C SER A 203 8.85 -31.09 14.29
N VAL A 204 9.24 -30.35 13.26
CA VAL A 204 10.65 -30.11 12.93
C VAL A 204 11.11 -28.97 13.83
N GLN A 205 12.04 -29.26 14.73
CA GLN A 205 12.59 -28.28 15.69
C GLN A 205 13.22 -27.05 15.01
N ALA A 206 13.52 -27.14 13.70
CA ALA A 206 13.91 -26.03 12.84
C ALA A 206 13.27 -26.19 11.44
N PRO A 207 12.25 -25.40 11.07
CA PRO A 207 11.71 -25.41 9.72
C PRO A 207 12.81 -25.08 8.71
N THR A 208 12.97 -25.90 7.67
CA THR A 208 13.95 -25.61 6.62
C THR A 208 13.59 -24.31 5.91
N TRP A 209 14.60 -23.61 5.40
CA TRP A 209 14.41 -22.36 4.66
C TRP A 209 13.45 -22.54 3.46
N GLY A 210 13.50 -23.70 2.79
CA GLY A 210 12.58 -24.06 1.71
C GLY A 210 11.11 -24.12 2.14
N MET A 211 10.82 -24.66 3.33
CA MET A 211 9.45 -24.74 3.86
C MET A 211 8.87 -23.34 4.15
N ARG A 212 9.70 -22.42 4.65
CA ARG A 212 9.34 -21.02 4.88
C ARG A 212 9.06 -20.27 3.58
N ASN A 213 9.90 -20.50 2.57
CA ASN A 213 9.69 -19.96 1.22
C ASN A 213 8.37 -20.45 0.61
N PHE A 214 8.10 -21.76 0.69
CA PHE A 214 6.87 -22.33 0.16
C PHE A 214 5.62 -21.68 0.78
N SER A 215 5.57 -21.58 2.11
CA SER A 215 4.44 -20.94 2.80
C SER A 215 4.28 -19.46 2.43
N THR A 216 5.39 -18.72 2.38
CA THR A 216 5.38 -17.31 1.97
C THR A 216 4.85 -17.15 0.54
N VAL A 217 5.24 -18.03 -0.40
CA VAL A 217 4.72 -18.02 -1.78
C VAL A 217 3.22 -18.31 -1.78
N VAL A 218 2.74 -19.33 -1.09
CA VAL A 218 1.31 -19.66 -1.05
C VAL A 218 0.48 -18.49 -0.53
N PHE A 219 0.87 -17.91 0.61
CA PHE A 219 0.19 -16.74 1.17
C PHE A 219 0.26 -15.53 0.26
N SER A 220 1.40 -15.29 -0.40
CA SER A 220 1.54 -14.21 -1.37
C SER A 220 0.55 -14.35 -2.52
N LEU A 221 0.38 -15.56 -3.07
CA LEU A 221 -0.57 -15.85 -4.14
C LEU A 221 -2.02 -15.72 -3.66
N VAL A 222 -2.34 -16.15 -2.45
CA VAL A 222 -3.66 -15.96 -1.83
C VAL A 222 -3.98 -14.47 -1.70
N MET A 223 -3.04 -13.66 -1.20
CA MET A 223 -3.23 -12.22 -1.05
C MET A 223 -3.37 -11.51 -2.40
N LEU A 224 -2.54 -11.85 -3.39
CA LEU A 224 -2.65 -11.32 -4.76
C LEU A 224 -3.95 -11.74 -5.44
N GLY A 225 -4.38 -13.00 -5.27
CA GLY A 225 -5.65 -13.51 -5.76
C GLY A 225 -6.85 -12.79 -5.15
N ALA A 226 -6.81 -12.56 -3.83
CA ALA A 226 -7.80 -11.76 -3.14
C ALA A 226 -7.78 -10.29 -3.64
N ALA A 227 -6.60 -9.70 -3.82
CA ALA A 227 -6.45 -8.34 -4.33
C ALA A 227 -7.12 -8.20 -5.70
N MET A 228 -6.82 -9.11 -6.64
CA MET A 228 -7.43 -9.15 -7.98
C MET A 228 -8.93 -9.38 -7.93
N ARG A 229 -9.41 -10.20 -6.98
CA ARG A 229 -10.85 -10.43 -6.82
C ARG A 229 -11.60 -9.18 -6.40
N PHE A 230 -11.01 -8.34 -5.54
CA PHE A 230 -11.64 -7.12 -5.02
C PHE A 230 -11.30 -5.87 -5.83
N ASP A 231 -10.31 -5.93 -6.71
CA ASP A 231 -9.88 -4.79 -7.51
C ASP A 231 -11.01 -4.33 -8.46
N GLY A 232 -11.24 -3.02 -8.51
CA GLY A 232 -12.31 -2.40 -9.30
C GLY A 232 -13.75 -2.70 -8.86
N LYS A 233 -14.00 -3.55 -7.86
CA LYS A 233 -15.37 -3.92 -7.42
C LYS A 233 -15.94 -3.06 -6.29
N THR A 234 -15.11 -2.21 -5.69
CA THR A 234 -15.50 -1.42 -4.53
C THR A 234 -15.15 0.05 -4.74
N LYS A 235 -15.92 0.96 -4.11
CA LYS A 235 -15.72 2.42 -4.25
C LYS A 235 -14.40 2.94 -3.62
N GLY A 236 -13.69 2.11 -2.85
CA GLY A 236 -12.41 2.45 -2.22
C GLY A 236 -11.34 1.40 -2.55
N ASP A 237 -10.07 1.74 -2.37
CA ASP A 237 -8.97 0.82 -2.71
C ASP A 237 -8.65 -0.15 -1.56
N TYR A 238 -9.48 -1.19 -1.41
CA TYR A 238 -9.23 -2.26 -0.42
C TYR A 238 -8.12 -3.23 -0.87
N SER A 239 -7.87 -3.31 -2.18
CA SER A 239 -6.86 -4.19 -2.76
C SER A 239 -5.44 -3.64 -2.65
N GLY A 240 -5.28 -2.33 -2.43
CA GLY A 240 -3.96 -1.67 -2.38
C GLY A 240 -2.98 -2.34 -1.42
N TRP A 241 -3.37 -2.56 -0.16
CA TRP A 241 -2.50 -3.23 0.82
C TRP A 241 -2.28 -4.71 0.52
N LEU A 242 -3.28 -5.42 0.00
CA LEU A 242 -3.11 -6.81 -0.43
C LEU A 242 -2.09 -6.94 -1.56
N TYR A 243 -2.11 -6.00 -2.52
CA TYR A 243 -1.08 -5.92 -3.56
C TYR A 243 0.29 -5.60 -2.99
N ILE A 244 0.40 -4.64 -2.07
CA ILE A 244 1.69 -4.26 -1.47
C ILE A 244 2.30 -5.44 -0.73
N PHE A 245 1.56 -6.04 0.20
CA PHE A 245 2.06 -7.14 1.03
C PHE A 245 2.27 -8.42 0.20
N GLY A 246 1.28 -8.83 -0.60
CA GLY A 246 1.39 -10.01 -1.44
C GLY A 246 2.53 -9.90 -2.47
N SER A 247 2.71 -8.73 -3.08
CA SER A 247 3.83 -8.50 -4.00
C SER A 247 5.18 -8.54 -3.28
N THR A 248 5.30 -7.90 -2.11
CA THR A 248 6.55 -7.89 -1.33
C THR A 248 6.94 -9.30 -0.87
N MET A 249 5.97 -10.07 -0.38
CA MET A 249 6.17 -11.47 0.02
C MET A 249 6.62 -12.33 -1.15
N LEU A 250 5.97 -12.22 -2.31
CA LEU A 250 6.34 -12.99 -3.49
C LEU A 250 7.74 -12.62 -3.98
N TRP A 251 8.06 -11.33 -4.06
CA TRP A 251 9.37 -10.84 -4.47
C TRP A 251 10.47 -11.34 -3.52
N GLY A 252 10.27 -11.22 -2.21
CA GLY A 252 11.23 -11.70 -1.21
C GLY A 252 11.43 -13.22 -1.21
N ALA A 253 10.35 -13.99 -1.37
CA ALA A 253 10.43 -15.45 -1.40
C ALA A 253 11.16 -15.96 -2.65
N ILE A 254 10.87 -15.39 -3.83
CA ILE A 254 11.55 -15.77 -5.08
C ILE A 254 13.04 -15.45 -5.02
N ILE A 255 13.40 -14.27 -4.50
CA ILE A 255 14.80 -13.93 -4.24
C ILE A 255 15.45 -15.02 -3.40
N SER A 256 14.88 -15.32 -2.23
CA SER A 256 15.46 -16.33 -1.35
C SER A 256 15.63 -17.69 -2.03
N ILE A 257 14.65 -18.13 -2.82
CA ILE A 257 14.72 -19.40 -3.56
C ILE A 257 15.89 -19.38 -4.56
N ILE A 258 16.04 -18.29 -5.33
CA ILE A 258 17.11 -18.15 -6.32
C ILE A 258 18.49 -18.24 -5.65
N TRP A 259 18.67 -17.59 -4.50
CA TRP A 259 19.95 -17.58 -3.78
C TRP A 259 20.30 -18.90 -3.09
N GLN A 260 19.39 -19.87 -3.04
CA GLN A 260 19.66 -21.21 -2.53
C GLN A 260 20.22 -22.17 -3.59
N PHE A 261 20.19 -21.80 -4.88
CA PHE A 261 20.78 -22.63 -5.92
C PHE A 261 22.31 -22.57 -5.86
N ASN A 262 22.93 -23.62 -5.30
CA ASN A 262 24.39 -23.79 -5.12
C ASN A 262 25.20 -23.94 -6.43
N GLY A 263 24.62 -23.68 -7.61
CA GLY A 263 25.18 -24.09 -8.89
C GLY A 263 25.93 -23.01 -9.68
N PHE A 264 25.41 -21.79 -9.78
CA PHE A 264 25.94 -20.81 -10.74
C PHE A 264 25.57 -19.38 -10.32
N ASN A 265 26.47 -18.69 -9.62
CA ASN A 265 26.20 -17.35 -9.07
C ASN A 265 25.69 -16.37 -10.15
N GLU A 266 26.32 -16.32 -11.32
CA GLU A 266 25.91 -15.41 -12.40
C GLU A 266 24.57 -15.78 -13.05
N VAL A 267 24.25 -17.07 -13.13
CA VAL A 267 22.95 -17.52 -13.65
C VAL A 267 21.84 -17.14 -12.67
N ASN A 268 22.08 -17.22 -11.36
CA ASN A 268 21.13 -16.78 -10.34
C ASN A 268 20.82 -15.28 -10.48
N TYR A 269 21.85 -14.46 -10.68
CA TYR A 269 21.68 -13.03 -10.95
C TYR A 269 20.90 -12.75 -12.24
N LEU A 270 21.17 -13.51 -13.33
CA LEU A 270 20.42 -13.39 -14.58
C LEU A 270 18.95 -13.80 -14.43
N ILE A 271 18.67 -14.92 -13.74
CA ILE A 271 17.30 -15.37 -13.44
C ILE A 271 16.58 -14.30 -12.62
N PHE A 272 17.26 -13.72 -11.63
CA PHE A 272 16.69 -12.65 -10.83
C PHE A 272 16.39 -11.38 -11.65
N ALA A 273 17.25 -11.03 -12.61
CA ALA A 273 17.00 -9.93 -13.54
C ALA A 273 15.78 -10.19 -14.44
N LEU A 274 15.67 -11.40 -15.00
CA LEU A 274 14.53 -11.81 -15.82
C LEU A 274 13.23 -11.81 -15.00
N PHE A 275 13.26 -12.32 -13.77
CA PHE A 275 12.14 -12.25 -12.84
C PHE A 275 11.73 -10.80 -12.56
N SER A 276 12.70 -9.92 -12.31
CA SER A 276 12.48 -8.50 -12.06
C SER A 276 11.81 -7.81 -13.24
N LEU A 277 12.28 -8.08 -14.47
CA LEU A 277 11.64 -7.61 -15.70
C LEU A 277 10.22 -8.16 -15.85
N ALA A 278 10.00 -9.46 -15.61
CA ALA A 278 8.67 -10.05 -15.63
C ALA A 278 7.73 -9.36 -14.63
N TYR A 279 8.23 -9.04 -13.44
CA TYR A 279 7.51 -8.29 -12.41
C TYR A 279 7.12 -6.89 -12.90
N MET A 280 8.04 -6.19 -13.59
CA MET A 280 7.76 -4.91 -14.23
C MET A 280 6.67 -5.02 -15.29
N PHE A 281 6.67 -6.06 -16.13
CA PHE A 281 5.61 -6.32 -17.11
C PHE A 281 4.26 -6.62 -16.45
N VAL A 282 4.24 -7.42 -15.39
CA VAL A 282 3.02 -7.70 -14.60
C VAL A 282 2.41 -6.40 -14.06
N SER A 283 3.23 -5.41 -13.71
CA SER A 283 2.75 -4.08 -13.30
C SER A 283 1.87 -3.40 -14.34
N ILE A 284 2.17 -3.60 -15.63
CA ILE A 284 1.43 -2.99 -16.75
C ILE A 284 0.07 -3.69 -16.91
N ILE A 285 0.06 -5.02 -16.80
CA ILE A 285 -1.15 -5.84 -16.94
C ILE A 285 -2.12 -5.57 -15.79
N ILE A 286 -1.62 -5.59 -14.55
CA ILE A 286 -2.42 -5.40 -13.33
C ILE A 286 -2.70 -3.91 -13.08
N LYS A 287 -1.98 -2.99 -13.73
CA LYS A 287 -2.08 -1.52 -13.54
C LYS A 287 -1.81 -1.07 -12.09
N ARG A 288 -0.95 -1.80 -11.37
CA ARG A 288 -0.58 -1.53 -9.97
C ARG A 288 0.91 -1.26 -9.84
N LYS A 289 1.26 -0.06 -9.38
CA LYS A 289 2.65 0.44 -9.34
C LYS A 289 3.61 -0.36 -8.44
N VAL A 290 3.11 -1.12 -7.47
CA VAL A 290 3.96 -1.87 -6.54
C VAL A 290 4.88 -2.87 -7.26
N PHE A 291 4.36 -3.54 -8.29
CA PHE A 291 5.15 -4.49 -9.09
C PHE A 291 6.27 -3.79 -9.87
N MET A 292 5.99 -2.59 -10.40
CA MET A 292 7.00 -1.75 -11.05
C MET A 292 8.12 -1.36 -10.08
N VAL A 293 7.77 -0.95 -8.85
CA VAL A 293 8.76 -0.54 -7.84
C VAL A 293 9.66 -1.70 -7.46
N TRP A 294 9.11 -2.86 -7.08
CA TRP A 294 9.91 -4.03 -6.71
C TRP A 294 10.71 -4.60 -7.89
N GLY A 295 10.12 -4.63 -9.08
CA GLY A 295 10.82 -5.05 -10.30
C GLY A 295 11.97 -4.12 -10.67
N ALA A 296 11.78 -2.79 -10.58
CA ALA A 296 12.84 -1.83 -10.81
C ALA A 296 13.97 -1.98 -9.77
N ILE A 297 13.65 -2.10 -8.48
CA ILE A 297 14.65 -2.33 -7.42
C ILE A 297 15.47 -3.59 -7.73
N GLY A 298 14.82 -4.70 -8.09
CA GLY A 298 15.52 -5.93 -8.44
C GLY A 298 16.39 -5.83 -9.69
N PHE A 299 15.89 -5.17 -10.74
CA PHE A 299 16.66 -4.94 -11.97
C PHE A 299 17.88 -4.04 -11.74
N PHE A 300 17.73 -2.97 -10.96
CA PHE A 300 18.85 -2.11 -10.59
C PHE A 300 19.86 -2.79 -9.68
N ALA A 301 19.42 -3.68 -8.78
CA ALA A 301 20.34 -4.50 -7.99
C ALA A 301 21.20 -5.41 -8.89
N TYR A 302 20.61 -5.99 -9.94
CA TYR A 302 21.36 -6.74 -10.94
C TYR A 302 22.34 -5.88 -11.74
N LEU A 303 21.90 -4.72 -12.24
CA LEU A 303 22.80 -3.80 -12.95
C LEU A 303 23.96 -3.34 -12.06
N SER A 304 23.70 -3.14 -10.77
CA SER A 304 24.73 -2.79 -9.79
C SER A 304 25.73 -3.94 -9.62
N HIS A 305 25.26 -5.19 -9.49
CA HIS A 305 26.15 -6.37 -9.50
C HIS A 305 27.02 -6.42 -10.75
N LEU A 306 26.42 -6.22 -11.93
CA LEU A 306 27.14 -6.20 -13.21
C LEU A 306 28.21 -5.09 -13.24
N ALA A 307 27.89 -3.90 -12.73
CA ALA A 307 28.82 -2.78 -12.65
C ALA A 307 29.98 -3.03 -11.69
N TYR A 308 29.70 -3.49 -10.47
CA TYR A 308 30.69 -3.54 -9.38
C TYR A 308 31.45 -4.86 -9.30
N ALA A 309 30.88 -5.97 -9.77
CA ALA A 309 31.49 -7.29 -9.70
C ALA A 309 32.08 -7.74 -11.04
N VAL A 310 31.35 -7.53 -12.16
CA VAL A 310 31.72 -8.08 -13.47
C VAL A 310 32.54 -7.08 -14.30
N PHE A 311 32.12 -5.81 -14.34
CA PHE A 311 32.73 -4.77 -15.17
C PHE A 311 33.42 -3.66 -14.37
N LYS A 312 33.88 -3.98 -13.16
CA LYS A 312 34.46 -3.02 -12.20
C LYS A 312 35.49 -2.07 -12.80
N ASP A 313 36.35 -2.58 -13.68
CA ASP A 313 37.46 -1.83 -14.28
C ASP A 313 37.20 -1.45 -15.76
N SER A 314 35.96 -1.57 -16.25
CA SER A 314 35.61 -1.28 -17.64
C SER A 314 34.90 0.07 -17.81
N PRO A 315 35.57 1.10 -18.36
CA PRO A 315 34.93 2.39 -18.63
C PRO A 315 33.90 2.34 -19.77
N ILE A 316 33.91 1.27 -20.58
CA ILE A 316 32.97 1.06 -21.68
C ILE A 316 31.58 0.69 -21.16
N PHE A 317 31.49 0.05 -20.00
CA PHE A 317 30.24 -0.46 -19.46
C PHE A 317 29.20 0.65 -19.19
N PRO A 318 29.53 1.76 -18.49
CA PRO A 318 28.62 2.90 -18.36
C PRO A 318 28.19 3.50 -19.70
N LEU A 319 29.08 3.56 -20.69
CA LEU A 319 28.78 4.09 -22.02
C LEU A 319 27.73 3.21 -22.74
N VAL A 320 27.89 1.88 -22.68
CA VAL A 320 26.91 0.94 -23.24
C VAL A 320 25.55 1.08 -22.55
N LEU A 321 25.52 1.22 -21.23
CA LEU A 321 24.29 1.47 -20.45
C LEU A 321 23.56 2.73 -20.89
N VAL A 322 24.29 3.83 -21.14
CA VAL A 322 23.69 5.07 -21.66
C VAL A 322 23.09 4.86 -23.04
N ILE A 323 23.80 4.16 -23.93
CA ILE A 323 23.28 3.84 -25.29
C ILE A 323 22.01 2.98 -25.19
N ILE A 324 22.01 1.95 -24.36
CA ILE A 324 20.82 1.11 -24.12
C ILE A 324 19.67 1.95 -23.56
N GLY A 325 19.94 2.83 -22.60
CA GLY A 325 18.94 3.74 -22.04
C GLY A 325 18.31 4.65 -23.08
N LEU A 326 19.13 5.27 -23.95
CA LEU A 326 18.67 6.09 -25.06
C LEU A 326 17.84 5.27 -26.07
N ALA A 327 18.26 4.04 -26.38
CA ALA A 327 17.52 3.14 -27.27
C ALA A 327 16.14 2.80 -26.69
N ILE A 328 16.04 2.55 -25.38
CA ILE A 328 14.76 2.29 -24.70
C ILE A 328 13.85 3.53 -24.72
N ILE A 329 14.39 4.72 -24.47
CA ILE A 329 13.63 5.98 -24.55
C ILE A 329 13.10 6.19 -25.97
N PHE A 330 13.96 6.00 -26.98
CA PHE A 330 13.57 6.11 -28.38
C PHE A 330 12.48 5.10 -28.75
N ALA A 331 12.61 3.84 -28.31
CA ALA A 331 11.58 2.82 -28.49
C ALA A 331 10.25 3.23 -27.83
N GLY A 332 10.28 3.84 -26.65
CA GLY A 332 9.10 4.37 -25.97
C GLY A 332 8.41 5.50 -26.74
N ILE A 333 9.19 6.45 -27.29
CA ILE A 333 8.65 7.53 -28.15
C ILE A 333 8.05 6.96 -29.44
N TYR A 334 8.74 6.00 -30.06
CA TYR A 334 8.26 5.33 -31.26
C TYR A 334 6.94 4.59 -30.99
N TYR A 335 6.86 3.85 -29.88
CA TYR A 335 5.64 3.18 -29.45
C TYR A 335 4.51 4.18 -29.21
N ALA A 336 4.76 5.29 -28.50
CA ALA A 336 3.75 6.31 -28.23
C ALA A 336 3.21 6.95 -29.52
N LYS A 337 4.07 7.17 -30.53
CA LYS A 337 3.68 7.73 -31.83
C LYS A 337 2.87 6.76 -32.69
N ASN A 338 3.11 5.45 -32.54
CA ASN A 338 2.49 4.41 -33.36
C ASN A 338 1.49 3.53 -32.58
N CYS A 339 1.08 3.97 -31.39
CA CYS A 339 0.29 3.18 -30.44
C CYS A 339 -0.96 2.58 -31.09
N ASP A 340 -1.77 3.39 -31.77
CA ASP A 340 -2.99 2.94 -32.43
C ASP A 340 -2.75 1.89 -33.52
N THR A 341 -1.67 2.05 -34.30
CA THR A 341 -1.32 1.10 -35.37
C THR A 341 -0.78 -0.22 -34.82
N ILE A 342 -0.01 -0.15 -33.73
CA ILE A 342 0.57 -1.32 -33.07
C ILE A 342 -0.51 -2.11 -32.32
N GLU A 343 -1.41 -1.43 -31.61
CA GLU A 343 -2.55 -2.06 -30.94
C GLU A 343 -3.51 -2.72 -31.94
N GLN A 344 -3.79 -2.08 -33.07
CA GLN A 344 -4.60 -2.69 -34.14
C GLN A 344 -3.95 -3.95 -34.73
N LYS A 345 -2.63 -3.93 -34.98
CA LYS A 345 -1.89 -5.11 -35.47
C LYS A 345 -1.86 -6.24 -34.45
N LEU A 346 -1.63 -5.95 -33.18
CA LEU A 346 -1.66 -6.94 -32.10
C LEU A 346 -3.05 -7.54 -31.92
N ARG A 347 -4.10 -6.72 -31.97
CA ARG A 347 -5.50 -7.17 -31.87
C ARG A 347 -5.87 -8.11 -33.02
N ASN A 348 -5.40 -7.83 -34.23
CA ASN A 348 -5.61 -8.71 -35.39
C ASN A 348 -4.82 -10.03 -35.32
N LEU A 349 -3.76 -10.10 -34.51
CA LEU A 349 -2.93 -11.29 -34.33
C LEU A 349 -3.43 -12.19 -33.20
N ILE A 350 -4.14 -11.63 -32.21
CA ILE A 350 -4.73 -12.35 -31.06
C ILE A 350 -6.16 -12.84 -31.35
N ILE A 351 -6.90 -12.19 -32.25
CA ILE A 351 -8.27 -12.59 -32.66
C ILE A 351 -8.24 -13.62 -33.82
N LYS A 352 -7.05 -14.04 -34.26
CA LYS A 352 -6.86 -15.14 -35.19
C LYS A 352 -6.58 -16.41 -34.40
#